data_AF-A0A9P0VPE5-F1
#
_entry.id   AF-A0A9P0VPE5-F1
#
_cell.length_a   1.000
_cell.length_b   1.000
_cell.length_c   1.000
_cell.angle_alpha   90.00
_cell.angle_beta   90.00
_cell.angle_gamma   90.00
#
_symmetry.space_group_name_H-M   'P 1'
#
loop_
_entity.id
_entity.type
_entity.pdbx_description
1 polymer ?
#
loop_
_entity_poly.entity_id
_entity_poly.type
_entity_poly.pdbx_seq_one_letter_code
_entity_poly.pdbx_strand_id
1 'polypeptide(L)'
;MKNTITALRKKSHNLQASNTYFKKKIKTLGGLMKLLKEKSYITNSSGTVLEASLSTSGQKIFERMLKGPSLQKYDPSIRCFALTLSFYSPKAYQFVRNTFNKSLPHPSTISKWYQSIDGSPGFTSEALNALKVKKLASKNQNILCNLVLHEMSIREQVEWTGTKFTGYIDIGTKFDSDVLPHAKEVLVCMVVCINASWKLPVDYFFFGRPYWC
;
A
#
# COMPACT_ATOMS: atom_id res chain seq x y z
N MET A 1 -15.04 61.87 -10.39
CA MET A 1 -15.48 60.48 -10.65
C MET A 1 -14.35 59.51 -11.04
N LYS A 2 -13.46 59.84 -11.99
CA LYS A 2 -12.38 58.91 -12.39
C LYS A 2 -11.39 58.59 -11.25
N ASN A 3 -11.01 59.59 -10.45
CA ASN A 3 -10.05 59.43 -9.34
C ASN A 3 -10.58 58.58 -8.16
N THR A 4 -11.89 58.67 -7.89
CA THR A 4 -12.53 57.84 -6.86
C THR A 4 -12.63 56.38 -7.29
N ILE A 5 -12.88 56.12 -8.58
CA ILE A 5 -12.91 54.77 -9.16
C ILE A 5 -11.52 54.11 -9.13
N THR A 6 -10.45 54.84 -9.47
CA THR A 6 -9.07 54.30 -9.39
C THR A 6 -8.63 54.01 -7.95
N ALA A 7 -8.97 54.87 -6.99
CA ALA A 7 -8.69 54.64 -5.57
C ALA A 7 -9.39 53.38 -5.03
N LEU A 8 -10.66 53.17 -5.38
CA LEU A 8 -11.42 51.98 -4.99
C LEU A 8 -10.86 50.69 -5.60
N ARG A 9 -10.42 50.72 -6.87
CA ARG A 9 -9.75 49.58 -7.52
C ARG A 9 -8.44 49.20 -6.83
N LYS A 10 -7.62 50.19 -6.47
CA LYS A 10 -6.36 49.96 -5.73
C LYS A 10 -6.62 49.37 -4.35
N LYS A 11 -7.65 49.85 -3.64
CA LYS A 11 -8.07 49.29 -2.34
C LYS A 11 -8.56 47.84 -2.49
N SER A 12 -9.37 47.55 -3.51
CA SER A 12 -9.85 46.18 -3.79
C SER A 12 -8.69 45.23 -4.10
N HIS A 13 -7.74 45.63 -4.93
CA HIS A 13 -6.52 44.86 -5.23
C HIS A 13 -5.70 44.58 -3.95
N ASN A 14 -5.46 45.60 -3.13
CA ASN A 14 -4.72 45.43 -1.88
C ASN A 14 -5.44 44.52 -0.89
N LEU A 15 -6.76 44.65 -0.78
CA LEU A 15 -7.58 43.75 0.03
C LEU A 15 -7.51 42.32 -0.50
N GLN A 16 -7.57 42.10 -1.81
CA GLN A 16 -7.41 40.78 -2.43
C GLN A 16 -6.02 40.19 -2.19
N ALA A 17 -4.95 41.00 -2.26
CA ALA A 17 -3.58 40.59 -1.96
C ALA A 17 -3.39 40.20 -0.48
N SER A 18 -3.92 41.00 0.45
CA SER A 18 -3.95 40.63 1.87
C SER A 18 -4.77 39.37 2.11
N ASN A 19 -5.95 39.24 1.48
CA ASN A 19 -6.78 38.06 1.62
C ASN A 19 -6.10 36.79 1.07
N THR A 20 -5.34 36.90 -0.03
CA THR A 20 -4.54 35.78 -0.56
C THR A 20 -3.35 35.43 0.33
N TYR A 21 -2.72 36.43 0.95
CA TYR A 21 -1.70 36.20 1.98
C TYR A 21 -2.27 35.49 3.21
N PHE A 22 -3.39 35.97 3.77
CA PHE A 22 -4.05 35.35 4.92
C PHE A 22 -4.63 33.97 4.60
N LYS A 23 -5.07 33.73 3.35
CA LYS A 23 -5.52 32.41 2.87
C LYS A 23 -4.38 31.46 2.53
N LYS A 24 -3.12 31.90 2.60
CA LYS A 24 -1.96 31.08 2.21
C LYS A 24 -1.81 29.94 3.22
N LYS A 25 -2.34 28.78 2.86
CA LYS A 25 -2.27 27.57 3.69
C LYS A 25 -0.82 27.14 3.86
N ILE A 26 -0.51 26.69 5.07
CA ILE A 26 0.77 26.02 5.36
C ILE A 26 0.82 24.74 4.54
N LYS A 27 1.90 24.55 3.77
CA LYS A 27 2.09 23.39 2.89
C LYS A 27 3.18 22.43 3.35
N THR A 28 3.97 22.83 4.35
CA THR A 28 5.12 22.07 4.84
C THR A 28 4.99 21.84 6.33
N LEU A 29 5.48 20.69 6.80
CA LEU A 29 5.50 20.38 8.22
C LEU A 29 6.37 21.38 9.00
N GLY A 30 7.52 21.79 8.45
CA GLY A 30 8.36 22.83 9.06
C GLY A 30 7.66 24.19 9.18
N GLY A 31 6.82 24.55 8.20
CA GLY A 31 5.99 25.75 8.27
C GLY A 31 4.92 25.65 9.36
N LEU A 32 4.35 24.46 9.56
CA LEU A 32 3.40 24.20 10.65
C LEU A 32 4.11 24.34 12.01
N MET A 33 5.27 23.71 12.16
CA MET A 33 6.06 23.79 13.38
C MET A 33 6.43 25.23 13.73
N LYS A 34 6.88 26.02 12.73
CA LYS A 34 7.21 27.43 12.93
C LYS A 34 5.99 28.22 13.42
N LEU A 35 4.82 28.03 12.80
CA LEU A 35 3.60 28.71 13.23
C LEU A 35 3.19 28.31 14.66
N LEU A 36 3.29 27.03 15.00
CA LEU A 36 2.94 26.54 16.33
C LEU A 36 3.86 27.12 17.42
N LYS A 37 5.15 27.31 17.11
CA LYS A 37 6.11 28.01 17.98
C LYS A 37 5.79 29.51 18.09
N GLU A 38 5.56 30.19 16.96
CA GLU A 38 5.21 31.62 16.95
C GLU A 38 3.92 31.93 17.72
N LYS A 39 2.94 31.02 17.66
CA LYS A 39 1.67 31.14 18.40
C LYS A 39 1.73 30.62 19.84
N SER A 40 2.91 30.21 20.31
CA SER A 40 3.11 29.67 21.68
C SER A 40 2.25 28.44 22.03
N TYR A 41 1.82 27.66 21.02
CA TYR A 41 1.09 26.41 21.28
C TYR A 41 2.02 25.25 21.66
N ILE A 42 3.31 25.36 21.34
CA ILE A 42 4.29 24.29 21.55
C ILE A 42 5.61 24.91 22.02
N THR A 43 6.24 24.29 23.03
CA THR A 43 7.59 24.64 23.50
C THR A 43 8.66 24.07 22.57
N ASN A 44 9.89 24.61 22.64
CA ASN A 44 10.98 24.10 21.80
C ASN A 44 11.25 22.60 22.02
N SER A 45 11.13 22.11 23.27
CA SER A 45 11.28 20.69 23.59
C SER A 45 10.17 19.84 22.97
N SER A 46 8.90 20.21 23.13
CA SER A 46 7.77 19.49 22.54
C SER A 46 7.82 19.45 21.01
N GLY A 47 8.36 20.50 20.38
CA GLY A 47 8.56 20.53 18.93
C GLY A 47 9.55 19.45 18.45
N THR A 48 10.70 19.32 19.13
CA THR A 48 11.69 18.29 18.79
C THR A 48 11.15 16.87 18.96
N VAL A 49 10.35 16.63 20.01
CA VAL A 49 9.71 15.33 20.25
C VAL A 49 8.73 14.99 19.13
N LEU A 50 7.93 15.96 18.66
CA LEU A 50 6.99 15.73 17.57
C LEU A 50 7.69 15.40 16.24
N GLU A 51 8.77 16.10 15.91
CA GLU A 51 9.56 15.80 14.71
C GLU A 51 10.20 14.41 14.77
N ALA A 52 10.72 14.02 15.93
CA ALA A 52 11.29 12.70 16.16
C ALA A 52 10.25 11.57 16.18
N SER A 53 9.02 11.86 16.64
CA SER A 53 7.93 10.87 16.73
C SER A 53 7.35 10.50 15.37
N LEU A 54 7.49 11.37 14.37
CA LEU A 54 6.98 11.12 13.03
C LEU A 54 7.99 10.32 12.21
N SER A 55 7.61 9.10 11.85
CA SER A 55 8.33 8.31 10.85
C SER A 55 8.37 9.04 9.49
N THR A 56 9.30 8.64 8.62
CA THR A 56 9.42 9.21 7.27
C THR A 56 8.10 9.13 6.48
N SER A 57 7.33 8.05 6.63
CA SER A 57 6.01 7.91 6.03
C SER A 57 4.99 8.84 6.68
N GLY A 58 5.00 8.98 8.00
CA GLY A 58 4.17 9.91 8.76
C GLY A 58 4.35 11.36 8.29
N GLN A 59 5.60 11.82 8.20
CA GLN A 59 5.91 13.18 7.71
C GLN A 59 5.32 13.44 6.32
N LYS A 60 5.46 12.51 5.38
CA LYS A 60 4.90 12.65 4.02
C LYS A 60 3.36 12.63 4.00
N ILE A 61 2.72 11.86 4.87
CA ILE A 61 1.26 11.87 5.03
C ILE A 61 0.79 13.25 5.53
N PHE A 62 1.46 13.79 6.56
CA PHE A 62 1.15 15.12 7.09
C PHE A 62 1.36 16.23 6.05
N GLU A 63 2.47 16.19 5.29
CA GLU A 63 2.67 17.16 4.22
C GLU A 63 1.56 17.11 3.17
N ARG A 64 1.11 15.90 2.80
CA ARG A 64 0.02 15.73 1.84
C ARG A 64 -1.30 16.25 2.41
N MET A 65 -1.56 16.02 3.69
CA MET A 65 -2.71 16.57 4.41
C MET A 65 -2.72 18.11 4.39
N LEU A 66 -1.55 18.73 4.59
CA LEU A 66 -1.37 20.19 4.57
C LEU A 66 -1.53 20.77 3.16
N LYS A 67 -0.99 20.08 2.14
CA LYS A 67 -1.10 20.48 0.72
C LYS A 67 -2.51 20.32 0.17
N GLY A 68 -3.29 19.39 0.72
CA GLY A 68 -4.63 19.05 0.26
C GLY A 68 -4.64 17.99 -0.85
N PRO A 69 -5.82 17.70 -1.45
CA PRO A 69 -5.94 16.68 -2.48
C PRO A 69 -5.07 17.01 -3.69
N SER A 70 -4.30 16.03 -4.15
CA SER A 70 -3.33 16.19 -5.23
C SER A 70 -3.37 14.97 -6.16
N LEU A 71 -3.22 15.23 -7.47
CA LEU A 71 -3.07 14.19 -8.50
C LEU A 71 -1.66 13.59 -8.54
N GLN A 72 -0.73 14.09 -7.71
CA GLN A 72 0.62 13.54 -7.63
C GLN A 72 0.61 12.09 -7.17
N LYS A 73 1.47 11.29 -7.79
CA LYS A 73 1.72 9.89 -7.43
C LYS A 73 2.09 9.78 -5.95
N TYR A 74 1.61 8.71 -5.32
CA TYR A 74 1.95 8.42 -3.93
C TYR A 74 3.41 7.99 -3.82
N ASP A 75 4.07 8.48 -2.79
CA ASP A 75 5.43 8.08 -2.46
C ASP A 75 5.51 6.58 -2.09
N PRO A 76 6.62 5.88 -2.40
CA PRO A 76 6.78 4.47 -2.05
C PRO A 76 6.57 4.17 -0.57
N SER A 77 6.98 5.08 0.33
CA SER A 77 6.79 4.90 1.78
C SER A 77 5.31 4.97 2.20
N ILE A 78 4.53 5.85 1.58
CA ILE A 78 3.07 5.93 1.78
C ILE A 78 2.40 4.69 1.19
N ARG A 79 2.83 4.25 0.01
CA ARG A 79 2.32 3.04 -0.63
C ARG A 79 2.55 1.82 0.26
N CYS A 80 3.77 1.64 0.78
CA CYS A 80 4.10 0.57 1.71
C CYS A 80 3.21 0.61 2.96
N PHE A 81 3.13 1.77 3.63
CA PHE A 81 2.29 1.95 4.82
C PHE A 81 0.81 1.63 4.55
N ALA A 82 0.25 2.14 3.44
CA ALA A 82 -1.13 1.93 3.06
C ALA A 82 -1.43 0.45 2.75
N LEU A 83 -0.53 -0.23 2.02
CA LEU A 83 -0.65 -1.66 1.73
C LEU A 83 -0.61 -2.49 3.01
N THR A 84 0.38 -2.25 3.88
CA THR A 84 0.54 -2.97 5.15
C THR A 84 -0.67 -2.77 6.07
N LEU A 85 -1.14 -1.53 6.25
CA LEU A 85 -2.28 -1.27 7.14
C LEU A 85 -3.57 -1.86 6.58
N SER A 86 -3.80 -1.75 5.26
CA SER A 86 -4.96 -2.34 4.61
C SER A 86 -4.95 -3.87 4.65
N PHE A 87 -3.78 -4.49 4.60
CA PHE A 87 -3.62 -5.95 4.72
C PHE A 87 -3.99 -6.43 6.12
N TYR A 88 -3.53 -5.74 7.17
CA TYR A 88 -3.87 -6.11 8.54
C TYR A 88 -5.33 -5.84 8.89
N SER A 89 -5.88 -4.69 8.48
CA SER A 89 -7.28 -4.36 8.76
C SER A 89 -7.80 -3.27 7.82
N PRO A 90 -8.72 -3.59 6.89
CA PRO A 90 -9.39 -2.60 6.05
C PRO A 90 -10.16 -1.55 6.87
N LYS A 91 -10.70 -1.94 8.03
CA LYS A 91 -11.40 -1.03 8.95
C LYS A 91 -10.43 -0.03 9.59
N ALA A 92 -9.28 -0.50 10.08
CA ALA A 92 -8.25 0.37 10.63
C ALA A 92 -7.70 1.33 9.57
N TYR A 93 -7.49 0.83 8.35
CA TYR A 93 -7.10 1.65 7.21
C TYR A 93 -8.12 2.77 6.94
N GLN A 94 -9.41 2.45 6.89
CA GLN A 94 -10.46 3.43 6.63
C GLN A 94 -10.55 4.47 7.74
N PHE A 95 -10.42 4.05 9.01
CA PHE A 95 -10.36 4.96 10.15
C PHE A 95 -9.21 5.96 10.01
N VAL A 96 -7.98 5.47 9.83
CA VAL A 96 -6.78 6.30 9.66
C VAL A 96 -6.94 7.23 8.46
N ARG A 97 -7.44 6.73 7.33
CA ARG A 97 -7.69 7.54 6.14
C ARG A 97 -8.67 8.69 6.41
N ASN A 98 -9.73 8.45 7.18
CA ASN A 98 -10.69 9.48 7.54
C ASN A 98 -10.08 10.51 8.51
N THR A 99 -9.30 10.06 9.49
CA THR A 99 -8.59 10.93 10.45
C THR A 99 -7.62 11.87 9.75
N PHE A 100 -6.90 11.40 8.71
CA PHE A 100 -5.95 12.21 7.94
C PHE A 100 -6.57 12.91 6.73
N ASN A 101 -7.83 13.37 6.80
CA ASN A 101 -8.51 14.12 5.73
C ASN A 101 -8.41 13.46 4.34
N LYS A 102 -8.54 12.13 4.27
CA LYS A 102 -8.44 11.34 3.03
C LYS A 102 -7.11 11.50 2.29
N SER A 103 -6.02 11.81 3.02
CA SER A 103 -4.67 11.95 2.45
C SER A 103 -4.05 10.63 2.00
N LEU A 104 -4.57 9.51 2.52
CA LEU A 104 -4.18 8.16 2.11
C LEU A 104 -4.91 7.72 0.82
N PRO A 105 -4.32 6.80 0.04
CA PRO A 105 -4.90 6.25 -1.19
C PRO A 105 -6.36 5.80 -1.03
N HIS A 106 -7.13 5.82 -2.13
CA HIS A 106 -8.44 5.18 -2.10
C HIS A 106 -8.27 3.65 -2.04
N PRO A 107 -9.17 2.88 -1.38
CA PRO A 107 -9.12 1.42 -1.42
C PRO A 107 -9.02 0.85 -2.84
N SER A 108 -9.73 1.45 -3.82
CA SER A 108 -9.60 1.05 -5.24
C SER A 108 -8.18 1.24 -5.80
N THR A 109 -7.44 2.24 -5.33
CA THR A 109 -6.02 2.42 -5.71
C THR A 109 -5.17 1.30 -5.12
N ILE A 110 -5.45 0.88 -3.88
CA ILE A 110 -4.79 -0.25 -3.24
C ILE A 110 -5.10 -1.54 -4.01
N SER A 111 -6.35 -1.80 -4.37
CA SER A 111 -6.72 -2.96 -5.18
C SER A 111 -5.98 -2.99 -6.52
N LYS A 112 -5.87 -1.85 -7.22
CA LYS A 112 -5.06 -1.74 -8.44
C LYS A 112 -3.59 -2.04 -8.23
N TRP A 113 -3.05 -1.70 -7.05
CA TRP A 113 -1.66 -2.03 -6.71
C TRP A 113 -1.45 -3.51 -6.42
N TYR A 114 -2.46 -4.23 -5.94
CA TYR A 114 -2.40 -5.68 -5.82
C TYR A 114 -2.50 -6.38 -7.19
N GLN A 115 -3.33 -5.85 -8.09
CA GLN A 115 -3.52 -6.39 -9.45
C GLN A 115 -2.27 -6.32 -10.34
N SER A 116 -1.25 -5.51 -9.99
CA SER A 116 -0.02 -5.45 -10.77
C SER A 116 0.91 -6.65 -10.57
N ILE A 117 0.64 -7.48 -9.56
CA ILE A 117 1.43 -8.67 -9.22
C ILE A 117 0.76 -9.87 -9.87
N ASP A 118 1.55 -10.75 -10.48
CA ASP A 118 1.04 -12.01 -11.01
C ASP A 118 0.72 -12.96 -9.86
N GLY A 119 -0.55 -13.36 -9.78
CA GLY A 119 -1.07 -14.32 -8.82
C GLY A 119 -1.66 -15.53 -9.54
N SER A 120 -0.99 -15.98 -10.59
CA SER A 120 -1.32 -17.25 -11.25
C SER A 120 -0.74 -18.44 -10.47
N PRO A 121 -1.35 -19.64 -10.58
CA PRO A 121 -0.80 -20.87 -10.03
C PRO A 121 0.60 -21.16 -10.59
N GLY A 122 1.47 -21.73 -9.78
CA GLY A 122 2.88 -21.91 -10.11
C GLY A 122 3.83 -21.02 -9.31
N PHE A 123 5.12 -21.25 -9.52
CA PHE A 123 6.19 -20.53 -8.85
C PHE A 123 6.14 -19.03 -9.15
N THR A 124 5.93 -18.23 -8.11
CA THR A 124 5.88 -16.76 -8.26
C THR A 124 7.28 -16.15 -8.33
N SER A 125 7.47 -15.22 -9.26
CA SER A 125 8.74 -14.50 -9.44
C SER A 125 9.12 -13.70 -8.19
N GLU A 126 8.10 -13.20 -7.49
CA GLU A 126 8.14 -12.41 -6.28
C GLU A 126 8.69 -13.22 -5.11
N ALA A 127 8.24 -14.47 -4.94
CA ALA A 127 8.78 -15.36 -3.92
C ALA A 127 10.25 -15.68 -4.19
N LEU A 128 10.63 -15.96 -5.44
CA LEU A 128 12.03 -16.19 -5.82
C LEU A 128 12.90 -14.96 -5.57
N ASN A 129 12.40 -13.77 -5.87
CA ASN A 129 13.10 -12.52 -5.60
C ASN A 129 13.24 -12.26 -4.08
N ALA A 130 12.22 -12.58 -3.28
CA ALA A 130 12.31 -12.52 -1.83
C ALA A 130 13.40 -13.47 -1.29
N LEU A 131 13.52 -14.68 -1.83
CA LEU A 131 14.60 -15.62 -1.48
C LEU A 131 15.98 -15.06 -1.84
N LYS A 132 16.13 -14.41 -2.99
CA LYS A 132 17.39 -13.73 -3.38
C LYS A 132 17.77 -12.65 -2.37
N VAL A 133 16.81 -11.80 -1.98
CA VAL A 133 17.04 -10.75 -0.97
C VAL A 133 17.45 -11.34 0.38
N LYS A 134 16.82 -12.43 0.81
CA LYS A 134 17.19 -13.15 2.05
C LYS A 134 18.60 -13.73 1.98
N LYS A 135 19.00 -14.28 0.83
CA LYS A 135 20.37 -14.77 0.59
C LYS A 135 21.40 -13.65 0.70
N LEU A 136 21.14 -12.52 0.05
CA LEU A 136 22.03 -11.35 0.11
C LEU A 136 22.19 -10.80 1.53
N ALA A 137 21.11 -10.81 2.32
CA ALA A 137 21.15 -10.34 3.70
C ALA A 137 22.00 -11.23 4.64
N SER A 138 22.20 -12.51 4.28
CA SER A 138 22.82 -13.51 5.16
C SER A 138 24.35 -13.57 5.07
N LYS A 139 25.01 -12.54 4.50
CA LYS A 139 26.47 -12.33 4.49
C LYS A 139 27.30 -13.61 4.24
N ASN A 140 26.96 -14.36 3.19
CA ASN A 140 27.62 -15.61 2.74
C ASN A 140 27.44 -16.85 3.63
N GLN A 141 26.55 -16.84 4.62
CA GLN A 141 26.15 -18.09 5.27
C GLN A 141 25.19 -18.88 4.38
N ASN A 142 25.37 -20.20 4.35
CA ASN A 142 24.44 -21.10 3.67
C ASN A 142 23.08 -21.04 4.38
N ILE A 143 22.05 -20.70 3.62
CA ILE A 143 20.66 -20.77 4.11
C ILE A 143 20.18 -22.20 3.89
N LEU A 144 19.83 -22.87 4.98
CA LEU A 144 19.23 -24.20 4.94
C LEU A 144 17.73 -24.05 5.08
N CYS A 145 16.99 -24.62 4.14
CA CYS A 145 15.53 -24.60 4.14
C CYS A 145 14.97 -26.00 3.93
N ASN A 146 13.82 -26.24 4.54
CA ASN A 146 12.94 -27.36 4.25
C ASN A 146 11.84 -26.92 3.27
N LEU A 147 11.47 -27.79 2.33
CA LEU A 147 10.30 -27.59 1.48
C LEU A 147 9.12 -28.38 2.05
N VAL A 148 8.08 -27.67 2.47
CA VAL A 148 6.86 -28.26 3.04
C VAL A 148 5.76 -28.16 2.02
N LEU A 149 5.11 -29.29 1.76
CA LEU A 149 3.93 -29.38 0.91
C LEU A 149 2.70 -29.61 1.78
N HIS A 150 1.60 -28.94 1.48
CA HIS A 150 0.34 -29.10 2.19
C HIS A 150 -0.85 -29.07 1.24
N GLU A 151 -1.77 -30.02 1.40
CA GLU A 151 -3.04 -30.06 0.67
C GLU A 151 -4.13 -29.35 1.48
N MET A 152 -4.90 -28.49 0.82
CA MET A 152 -6.01 -27.74 1.41
C MET A 152 -7.27 -27.94 0.58
N SER A 153 -8.38 -28.29 1.22
CA SER A 153 -9.70 -28.31 0.56
C SER A 153 -10.15 -26.88 0.23
N ILE A 154 -10.67 -26.69 -0.99
CA ILE A 154 -11.31 -25.45 -1.44
C ILE A 154 -12.75 -25.72 -1.87
N ARG A 155 -13.57 -24.67 -1.85
CA ARG A 155 -14.93 -24.73 -2.38
C ARG A 155 -14.88 -24.79 -3.90
N GLU A 156 -15.57 -25.78 -4.46
CA GLU A 156 -15.78 -25.89 -5.90
C GLU A 156 -16.60 -24.68 -6.40
N GLN A 157 -15.96 -23.80 -7.15
CA GLN A 157 -16.61 -22.66 -7.76
C GLN A 157 -15.78 -22.15 -8.94
N VAL A 158 -16.44 -21.86 -10.06
CA VAL A 158 -15.81 -21.21 -11.21
C VAL A 158 -16.24 -19.75 -11.25
N GLU A 159 -15.26 -18.85 -11.29
CA GLU A 159 -15.48 -17.41 -11.36
C GLU A 159 -14.72 -16.78 -12.54
N TRP A 160 -15.38 -15.84 -13.22
CA TRP A 160 -14.75 -15.02 -14.26
C TRP A 160 -14.04 -13.82 -13.62
N THR A 161 -12.71 -13.76 -13.74
CA THR A 161 -11.89 -12.67 -13.14
C THR A 161 -11.88 -11.40 -14.02
N GLY A 162 -12.55 -11.40 -15.17
CA GLY A 162 -12.48 -10.33 -16.17
C GLY A 162 -11.56 -10.66 -17.35
N THR A 163 -10.59 -11.55 -17.16
CA THR A 163 -9.61 -11.97 -18.17
C THR A 163 -9.66 -13.46 -18.48
N LYS A 164 -9.82 -14.30 -17.45
CA LYS A 164 -9.91 -15.76 -17.57
C LYS A 164 -10.92 -16.33 -16.58
N PHE A 165 -11.38 -17.55 -16.86
CA PHE A 165 -12.10 -18.35 -15.88
C PHE A 165 -11.11 -18.97 -14.90
N THR A 166 -11.44 -18.89 -13.61
CA THR A 166 -10.66 -19.45 -12.50
C THR A 166 -11.54 -20.42 -11.72
N GLY A 167 -10.95 -21.48 -11.16
CA GLY A 167 -11.69 -22.54 -10.45
C GLY A 167 -11.55 -23.94 -11.04
N TYR A 168 -10.84 -24.07 -12.16
CA TYR A 168 -10.45 -25.36 -12.73
C TYR A 168 -9.13 -25.87 -12.17
N ILE A 169 -8.86 -27.16 -12.39
CA ILE A 169 -7.55 -27.76 -12.12
C ILE A 169 -6.47 -27.01 -12.92
N ASP A 170 -5.45 -26.51 -12.23
CA ASP A 170 -4.32 -25.78 -12.81
C ASP A 170 -3.05 -26.21 -12.07
N ILE A 171 -2.28 -27.08 -12.74
CA ILE A 171 -1.02 -27.64 -12.25
C ILE A 171 0.17 -26.83 -12.82
N GLY A 172 -0.06 -25.57 -13.23
CA GLY A 172 0.98 -24.70 -13.80
C GLY A 172 1.34 -25.02 -15.25
N THR A 173 0.68 -26.00 -15.85
CA THR A 173 0.65 -26.17 -17.30
C THR A 173 -0.35 -25.17 -17.85
N LYS A 174 0.11 -24.12 -18.54
CA LYS A 174 -0.68 -22.98 -19.07
C LYS A 174 -1.71 -23.36 -20.15
N PHE A 175 -2.51 -24.40 -19.89
CA PHE A 175 -3.61 -24.84 -20.74
C PHE A 175 -4.90 -24.29 -20.16
N ASP A 176 -5.37 -23.19 -20.74
CA ASP A 176 -6.73 -22.70 -20.50
C ASP A 176 -7.67 -23.52 -21.38
N SER A 177 -8.32 -24.54 -20.79
CA SER A 177 -9.33 -25.34 -21.45
C SER A 177 -10.55 -25.46 -20.55
N ASP A 178 -11.72 -25.09 -21.08
CA ASP A 178 -13.01 -25.24 -20.41
C ASP A 178 -13.44 -26.71 -20.21
N VAL A 179 -12.62 -27.65 -20.67
CA VAL A 179 -12.81 -29.10 -20.50
C VAL A 179 -12.21 -29.59 -19.17
N LEU A 180 -11.46 -28.73 -18.46
CA LEU A 180 -10.80 -29.13 -17.21
C LEU A 180 -11.82 -29.32 -16.08
N PRO A 181 -11.63 -30.31 -15.19
CA PRO A 181 -12.48 -30.49 -14.02
C PRO A 181 -12.37 -29.29 -13.07
N HIS A 182 -13.41 -29.08 -12.25
CA HIS A 182 -13.34 -28.14 -11.14
C HIS A 182 -12.29 -28.59 -10.11
N ALA A 183 -11.54 -27.62 -9.60
CA ALA A 183 -10.60 -27.86 -8.52
C ALA A 183 -11.32 -28.01 -7.18
N LYS A 184 -10.93 -29.03 -6.42
CA LYS A 184 -11.47 -29.32 -5.07
C LYS A 184 -10.43 -29.09 -3.98
N GLU A 185 -9.16 -29.15 -4.36
CA GLU A 185 -8.03 -29.09 -3.46
C GLU A 185 -6.95 -28.17 -4.05
N VAL A 186 -6.14 -27.60 -3.17
CA VAL A 186 -4.96 -26.80 -3.50
C VAL A 186 -3.76 -27.40 -2.83
N LEU A 187 -2.71 -27.65 -3.60
CA LEU A 187 -1.41 -28.03 -3.09
C LEU A 187 -0.58 -26.76 -2.91
N VAL A 188 -0.21 -26.43 -1.67
CA VAL A 188 0.62 -25.26 -1.35
C VAL A 188 2.03 -25.70 -1.01
N CYS A 189 3.02 -25.08 -1.64
CA CYS A 189 4.44 -25.31 -1.39
C CYS A 189 5.03 -24.12 -0.61
N MET A 190 5.56 -24.40 0.58
CA MET A 190 6.16 -23.41 1.46
C MET A 190 7.60 -23.76 1.79
N VAL A 191 8.49 -22.79 1.62
CA VAL A 191 9.89 -22.90 2.05
C VAL A 191 9.99 -22.41 3.49
N VAL A 192 10.43 -23.30 4.38
CA VAL A 192 10.62 -23.03 5.81
C VAL A 192 12.11 -23.01 6.09
N CYS A 193 12.61 -21.88 6.54
CA CYS A 193 14.03 -21.73 6.88
C CYS A 193 14.33 -22.45 8.21
N ILE A 194 15.45 -23.18 8.25
CA ILE A 194 15.88 -23.94 9.43
C ILE A 194 16.81 -23.08 10.29
N ASN A 195 17.74 -22.37 9.65
CA ASN A 195 18.72 -21.55 10.32
C ASN A 195 18.25 -20.11 10.63
N ALA A 196 17.05 -19.74 10.19
CA ALA A 196 16.42 -18.47 10.54
C ALA A 196 14.90 -18.62 10.70
N SER A 197 14.27 -17.74 11.48
CA SER A 197 12.85 -17.82 11.81
C SER A 197 11.96 -17.16 10.74
N TRP A 198 11.93 -17.72 9.51
CA TRP A 198 10.98 -17.27 8.49
C TRP A 198 10.43 -18.42 7.65
N LYS A 199 9.22 -18.20 7.12
CA LYS A 199 8.50 -19.11 6.21
C LYS A 199 8.02 -18.30 5.02
N LEU A 200 8.05 -18.88 3.83
CA LEU A 200 7.65 -18.22 2.60
C LEU A 200 6.85 -19.19 1.71
N PRO A 201 5.56 -18.92 1.43
CA PRO A 201 4.86 -19.64 0.36
C PRO A 201 5.52 -19.28 -0.97
N VAL A 202 5.87 -20.28 -1.76
CA VAL A 202 6.60 -20.08 -3.03
C VAL A 202 5.72 -20.41 -4.23
N ASP A 203 4.83 -21.39 -4.05
CA ASP A 203 4.00 -21.93 -5.12
C ASP A 203 2.68 -22.48 -4.55
N TYR A 204 1.66 -22.53 -5.39
CA TYR A 204 0.44 -23.29 -5.20
C TYR A 204 -0.11 -23.82 -6.53
N PHE A 205 -0.77 -24.98 -6.47
CA PHE A 205 -1.40 -25.65 -7.61
C PHE A 205 -2.83 -26.06 -7.26
N PHE A 206 -3.74 -25.94 -8.22
CA PHE A 206 -5.11 -26.42 -8.09
C PHE A 206 -5.23 -27.84 -8.65
N PHE A 207 -5.79 -28.76 -7.87
CA PHE A 207 -6.01 -30.12 -8.32
C PHE A 207 -7.36 -30.68 -7.85
N GLY A 208 -7.76 -31.79 -8.45
CA GLY A 208 -9.01 -32.48 -8.12
C GLY A 208 -8.77 -33.97 -8.17
N ARG A 209 -9.11 -34.67 -7.08
CA ARG A 209 -9.04 -36.12 -7.04
C ARG A 209 -10.06 -36.70 -8.03
N PRO A 210 -9.67 -37.62 -8.93
CA PRO A 210 -10.65 -38.46 -9.59
C PRO A 210 -11.32 -39.33 -8.52
N TYR A 211 -12.63 -39.53 -8.63
CA TYR A 211 -13.40 -40.42 -7.76
C TYR A 211 -12.86 -41.85 -7.89
N TRP A 212 -11.90 -42.22 -7.04
CA TRP A 212 -11.48 -43.60 -6.82
C TRP A 212 -11.37 -43.82 -5.31
N CYS A 213 -12.53 -44.09 -4.71
CA CYS A 213 -12.74 -44.88 -3.51
C CYS A 213 -14.05 -45.64 -3.72
#